data_AF-A0A9D9LUY0-F1
#
_entry.id   AF-A0A9D9LUY0-F1
#
_cell.length_a   1.000
_cell.length_b   1.000
_cell.length_c   1.000
_cell.angle_alpha   90.00
_cell.angle_beta   90.00
_cell.angle_gamma   90.00
#
_symmetry.space_group_name_H-M   'P 1'
#
loop_
_entity.id
_entity.type
_entity.pdbx_description
1 polymer ?
#
loop_
_entity_poly.entity_id
_entity_poly.type
_entity_poly.pdbx_seq_one_letter_code
_entity_poly.pdbx_strand_id
1 'polypeptide(L)'
;MKKLQKHSKRYKRFLASMVLAALMSSQGAVGYTKDYLYYGNKPIAEMQFLDKGARLDIMINGKYMFDPAEYQLSATLMDATKSATSYWIDILGSRAKNSQPWQIFVTTRKNDQNAHAGTLTFSQEEGKKDITIIPENYAARLLQTGKPVDMLSAKTSDGNSYISPGTYSISMIEIGQHLGANRDGAIDGWWVDSDNDTVLPQNEQAADFVSVIRHEFGHALGIIVQTENIDENGNPIDSGDTPHTKRGEYLLRFHKDTTSENSWNMHLVDQNLNPAKPGMQIITTARFEELKANDPTLKKSDFFIVDNQTIDKGLTGAQGNAYFIGDNVTEALGGATMNGVSGLPVKAWEAVKYDENKNLIYGFDGSHLETSGMMSHHDYRNYTTFMEVELAAMQDLGYDLDRKAYFGRSIYGDGLTLTNNEGYSARTRTARHI
;
A
#
# COMPACT_ATOMS: atom_id res chain seq x y z
N MET A 1 -38.28 16.03 45.92
CA MET A 1 -36.98 16.44 45.29
C MET A 1 -35.71 16.12 46.12
N LYS A 2 -35.64 15.02 46.89
CA LYS A 2 -34.38 14.59 47.58
C LYS A 2 -33.95 13.13 47.31
N LYS A 3 -34.67 12.39 46.47
CA LYS A 3 -34.35 10.98 46.10
C LYS A 3 -33.69 10.80 44.72
N LEU A 4 -33.73 11.79 43.84
CA LEU A 4 -33.10 11.72 42.50
C LEU A 4 -31.61 12.14 42.48
N GLN A 5 -31.11 12.83 43.50
CA GLN A 5 -29.69 13.24 43.59
C GLN A 5 -28.74 12.14 44.11
N LYS A 6 -29.26 11.04 44.68
CA LYS A 6 -28.42 9.96 45.24
C LYS A 6 -27.99 8.92 44.19
N HIS A 7 -28.71 8.82 43.06
CA HIS A 7 -28.35 7.89 41.98
C HIS A 7 -27.26 8.44 41.03
N SER A 8 -27.11 9.77 40.88
CA SER A 8 -26.09 10.34 39.99
C SER A 8 -24.66 10.26 40.53
N LYS A 9 -24.47 10.22 41.86
CA LYS A 9 -23.13 10.08 42.48
C LYS A 9 -22.59 8.65 42.46
N ARG A 10 -23.45 7.62 42.47
CA ARG A 10 -23.01 6.21 42.35
C ARG A 10 -22.66 5.84 40.91
N TYR A 11 -23.42 6.33 39.92
CA TYR A 11 -23.11 6.13 38.50
C TYR A 11 -21.81 6.83 38.06
N LYS A 12 -21.57 8.07 38.52
CA LYS A 12 -20.31 8.79 38.23
C LYS A 12 -19.08 8.14 38.87
N ARG A 13 -19.23 7.49 40.04
CA ARG A 13 -18.14 6.73 40.66
C ARG A 13 -17.90 5.39 39.95
N PHE A 14 -18.94 4.71 39.47
CA PHE A 14 -18.78 3.47 38.71
C PHE A 14 -18.17 3.69 37.31
N LEU A 15 -18.54 4.80 36.62
CA LEU A 15 -17.91 5.19 35.35
C LEU A 15 -16.46 5.67 35.54
N ALA A 16 -16.18 6.46 36.58
CA ALA A 16 -14.81 6.91 36.87
C ALA A 16 -13.90 5.74 37.28
N SER A 17 -14.42 4.72 37.95
CA SER A 17 -13.67 3.51 38.28
C SER A 17 -13.41 2.59 37.08
N MET A 18 -14.30 2.54 36.08
CA MET A 18 -14.01 1.81 34.82
C MET A 18 -13.02 2.55 33.93
N VAL A 19 -13.04 3.89 33.91
CA VAL A 19 -12.06 4.69 33.17
C VAL A 19 -10.68 4.66 33.86
N LEU A 20 -10.62 4.66 35.20
CA LEU A 20 -9.33 4.51 35.91
C LEU A 20 -8.82 3.07 36.00
N ALA A 21 -9.68 2.04 35.97
CA ALA A 21 -9.23 0.65 35.89
C ALA A 21 -8.74 0.24 34.49
N ALA A 22 -9.10 1.01 33.46
CA ALA A 22 -8.49 0.93 32.13
C ALA A 22 -7.14 1.69 32.03
N LEU A 23 -6.77 2.48 33.04
CA LEU A 23 -5.55 3.30 33.07
C LEU A 23 -4.47 2.79 34.05
N MET A 24 -4.70 1.66 34.73
CA MET A 24 -3.70 1.07 35.63
C MET A 24 -3.65 -0.46 35.50
N SER A 25 -3.42 -0.97 34.29
CA SER A 25 -2.59 -2.16 34.15
C SER A 25 -1.15 -1.71 34.21
N SER A 26 -0.44 -2.06 35.28
CA SER A 26 1.00 -1.90 35.40
C SER A 26 1.68 -2.43 34.14
N GLN A 27 2.23 -1.50 33.37
CA GLN A 27 3.05 -1.71 32.18
C GLN A 27 4.23 -2.63 32.56
N GLY A 28 4.16 -3.91 32.16
CA GLY A 28 5.37 -4.51 31.61
C GLY A 28 5.72 -3.68 30.37
N ALA A 29 6.99 -3.31 30.17
CA ALA A 29 7.42 -2.39 29.12
C ALA A 29 6.88 -2.80 27.74
N VAL A 30 5.73 -2.22 27.38
CA VAL A 30 5.09 -2.42 26.09
C VAL A 30 5.93 -1.62 25.12
N GLY A 31 6.63 -2.28 24.21
CA GLY A 31 7.57 -1.64 23.27
C GLY A 31 6.87 -0.92 22.13
N TYR A 32 5.70 -0.34 22.38
CA TYR A 32 4.94 0.39 21.38
C TYR A 32 3.90 1.31 22.03
N THR A 33 3.53 2.36 21.30
CA THR A 33 2.37 3.21 21.58
C THR A 33 1.19 2.78 20.71
N LYS A 34 0.01 2.58 21.34
CA LYS A 34 -1.22 2.18 20.64
C LYS A 34 -2.18 3.36 20.49
N ASP A 35 -2.82 3.48 19.33
CA ASP A 35 -3.93 4.39 19.11
C ASP A 35 -5.02 3.74 18.24
N TYR A 36 -6.25 4.26 18.33
CA TYR A 36 -7.38 3.82 17.52
C TYR A 36 -7.93 4.98 16.71
N LEU A 37 -8.22 4.73 15.43
CA LEU A 37 -8.88 5.70 14.56
C LEU A 37 -10.29 5.25 14.23
N TYR A 38 -11.19 6.22 14.14
CA TYR A 38 -12.63 5.98 14.13
C TYR A 38 -13.29 6.61 12.91
N TYR A 39 -14.34 5.94 12.42
CA TYR A 39 -15.36 6.55 11.56
C TYR A 39 -16.66 6.61 12.35
N GLY A 40 -17.11 7.82 12.68
CA GLY A 40 -18.15 8.01 13.69
C GLY A 40 -17.74 7.41 15.04
N ASN A 41 -18.53 6.49 15.59
CA ASN A 41 -18.23 5.80 16.86
C ASN A 41 -17.58 4.42 16.66
N LYS A 42 -17.28 4.03 15.42
CA LYS A 42 -16.77 2.69 15.09
C LYS A 42 -15.24 2.74 14.93
N PRO A 43 -14.46 1.94 15.67
CA PRO A 43 -13.03 1.82 15.42
C PRO A 43 -12.80 1.14 14.05
N ILE A 44 -12.08 1.82 13.17
CA ILE A 44 -11.74 1.32 11.83
C ILE A 44 -10.32 0.77 11.81
N ALA A 45 -9.37 1.48 12.42
CA ALA A 45 -7.96 1.08 12.46
C ALA A 45 -7.39 1.10 13.89
N GLU A 46 -6.46 0.19 14.14
CA GLU A 46 -5.62 0.14 15.33
C GLU A 46 -4.18 0.36 14.85
N MET A 47 -3.56 1.44 15.32
CA MET A 47 -2.15 1.74 15.03
C MET A 47 -1.27 1.37 16.22
N GLN A 48 -0.17 0.67 15.93
CA GLN A 48 0.87 0.34 16.90
C GLN A 48 2.20 0.94 16.42
N PHE A 49 2.61 2.05 17.05
CA PHE A 49 3.89 2.71 16.80
C PHE A 49 4.98 2.05 17.63
N LEU A 50 5.89 1.33 17.00
CA LEU A 50 6.94 0.61 17.69
C LEU A 50 7.93 1.59 18.34
N ASP A 51 8.27 1.34 19.60
CA ASP A 51 9.33 2.06 20.28
C ASP A 51 10.68 1.61 19.72
N LYS A 52 11.69 2.48 19.81
CA LYS A 52 13.04 2.14 19.37
C LYS A 52 13.51 0.81 19.98
N GLY A 53 13.91 -0.14 19.12
CA GLY A 53 14.38 -1.47 19.47
C GLY A 53 13.28 -2.53 19.59
N ALA A 54 12.01 -2.16 19.50
CA ALA A 54 10.91 -3.10 19.39
C ALA A 54 10.72 -3.59 17.94
N ARG A 55 10.13 -4.77 17.79
CA ARG A 55 9.83 -5.39 16.49
C ARG A 55 8.59 -6.28 16.59
N LEU A 56 8.15 -6.78 15.44
CA LEU A 56 7.29 -7.96 15.38
C LEU A 56 8.15 -9.22 15.25
N ASP A 57 7.94 -10.17 16.14
CA ASP A 57 8.60 -11.48 16.09
C ASP A 57 7.92 -12.40 15.06
N ILE A 58 7.81 -11.93 13.81
CA ILE A 58 7.35 -12.70 12.66
C ILE A 58 8.57 -13.30 11.96
N MET A 59 8.60 -14.63 11.83
CA MET A 59 9.71 -15.34 11.21
C MET A 59 9.31 -16.03 9.90
N ILE A 60 10.20 -15.97 8.92
CA ILE A 60 10.12 -16.71 7.66
C ILE A 60 11.49 -17.32 7.40
N ASN A 61 11.54 -18.62 7.10
CA ASN A 61 12.78 -19.35 6.80
C ASN A 61 13.88 -19.14 7.85
N GLY A 62 13.51 -19.11 9.13
CA GLY A 62 14.44 -18.95 10.26
C GLY A 62 14.97 -17.53 10.45
N LYS A 63 14.46 -16.53 9.71
CA LYS A 63 14.84 -15.11 9.82
C LYS A 63 13.65 -14.28 10.23
N TYR A 64 13.89 -13.21 10.99
CA TYR A 64 12.86 -12.21 11.24
C TYR A 64 12.53 -11.50 9.94
N MET A 65 11.23 -11.34 9.66
CA MET A 65 10.75 -10.64 8.48
C MET A 65 10.96 -9.12 8.60
N PHE A 66 10.85 -8.59 9.82
CA PHE A 66 11.00 -7.17 10.10
C PHE A 66 12.14 -6.94 11.09
N ASP A 67 12.98 -5.96 10.80
CA ASP A 67 13.98 -5.52 11.75
C ASP A 67 13.35 -4.66 12.86
N PRO A 68 14.05 -4.49 13.99
CA PRO A 68 13.61 -3.57 15.03
C PRO A 68 13.57 -2.12 14.56
N ALA A 69 12.64 -1.35 15.12
CA ALA A 69 12.57 0.10 14.92
C ALA A 69 13.90 0.75 15.31
N GLU A 70 14.58 1.39 14.36
CA GLU A 70 15.94 1.89 14.54
C GLU A 70 16.02 3.24 15.26
N TYR A 71 14.93 4.01 15.28
CA TYR A 71 14.80 5.27 16.02
C TYR A 71 13.41 5.43 16.62
N GLN A 72 13.21 6.46 17.45
CA GLN A 72 11.89 6.75 18.02
C GLN A 72 11.18 7.76 17.11
N LEU A 73 10.02 7.39 16.56
CA LEU A 73 9.21 8.32 15.78
C LEU A 73 8.75 9.48 16.67
N SER A 74 8.91 10.71 16.19
CA SER A 74 8.49 11.90 16.95
C SER A 74 6.97 11.98 17.07
N ALA A 75 6.47 12.63 18.13
CA ALA A 75 5.02 12.80 18.33
C ALA A 75 4.35 13.51 17.14
N THR A 76 5.01 14.50 16.55
CA THR A 76 4.50 15.21 15.36
C THR A 76 4.35 14.26 14.16
N LEU A 77 5.33 13.40 13.90
CA LEU A 77 5.24 12.43 12.81
C LEU A 77 4.20 11.35 13.13
N MET A 78 4.06 10.90 14.39
CA MET A 78 2.98 10.00 14.79
C MET A 78 1.59 10.60 14.53
N ASP A 79 1.39 11.87 14.88
CA ASP A 79 0.14 12.58 14.62
C ASP A 79 -0.12 12.77 13.11
N ALA A 80 0.92 13.08 12.34
CA ALA A 80 0.82 13.19 10.88
C ALA A 80 0.52 11.82 10.22
N THR A 81 1.09 10.72 10.72
CA THR A 81 0.74 9.37 10.25
C THR A 81 -0.73 9.05 10.56
N LYS A 82 -1.22 9.40 11.76
CA LYS A 82 -2.65 9.26 12.09
C LYS A 82 -3.54 10.08 11.17
N SER A 83 -3.14 11.31 10.84
CA SER A 83 -3.87 12.17 9.89
C SER A 83 -3.95 11.55 8.50
N ALA A 84 -2.84 10.99 7.99
CA ALA A 84 -2.81 10.26 6.73
C ALA A 84 -3.70 9.00 6.76
N THR A 85 -3.74 8.28 7.89
CA THR A 85 -4.67 7.14 8.06
C THR A 85 -6.13 7.60 8.08
N SER A 86 -6.43 8.71 8.75
CA SER A 86 -7.77 9.31 8.80
C SER A 86 -8.30 9.64 7.41
N TYR A 87 -7.46 10.15 6.51
CA TYR A 87 -7.83 10.38 5.10
C TYR A 87 -8.39 9.11 4.44
N TRP A 88 -7.73 7.96 4.62
CA TRP A 88 -8.21 6.68 4.10
C TRP A 88 -9.47 6.17 4.83
N ILE A 89 -9.56 6.40 6.13
CA ILE A 89 -10.75 6.06 6.92
C ILE A 89 -11.95 6.89 6.47
N ASP A 90 -11.78 8.15 6.08
CA ASP A 90 -12.87 8.97 5.57
C ASP A 90 -13.36 8.45 4.21
N ILE A 91 -12.47 7.91 3.38
CA ILE A 91 -12.81 7.29 2.08
C ILE A 91 -13.54 5.95 2.27
N LEU A 92 -13.03 5.08 3.15
CA LEU A 92 -13.48 3.68 3.25
C LEU A 92 -14.50 3.45 4.38
N GLY A 93 -14.47 4.27 5.41
CA GLY A 93 -15.11 4.02 6.71
C GLY A 93 -16.63 3.97 6.65
N SER A 94 -17.25 4.76 5.77
CA SER A 94 -18.71 4.77 5.58
C SER A 94 -19.29 3.43 5.14
N ARG A 95 -18.49 2.61 4.44
CA ARG A 95 -18.87 1.30 3.92
C ARG A 95 -18.11 0.14 4.56
N ALA A 96 -17.21 0.43 5.50
CA ALA A 96 -16.44 -0.58 6.20
C ALA A 96 -17.33 -1.48 7.08
N LYS A 97 -17.20 -2.79 6.89
CA LYS A 97 -17.94 -3.86 7.60
C LYS A 97 -17.10 -4.58 8.66
N ASN A 98 -15.86 -4.12 8.88
CA ASN A 98 -14.95 -4.71 9.86
C ASN A 98 -15.61 -4.87 11.25
N SER A 99 -15.50 -6.06 11.83
CA SER A 99 -15.96 -6.39 13.18
C SER A 99 -14.90 -6.07 14.25
N GLN A 100 -13.65 -5.93 13.81
CA GLN A 100 -12.46 -5.57 14.57
C GLN A 100 -11.64 -4.57 13.75
N PRO A 101 -10.81 -3.73 14.38
CA PRO A 101 -10.02 -2.74 13.65
C PRO A 101 -8.96 -3.40 12.75
N TRP A 102 -8.70 -2.79 11.60
CA TRP A 102 -7.55 -3.09 10.75
C TRP A 102 -6.25 -2.74 11.50
N GLN A 103 -5.33 -3.70 11.63
CA GLN A 103 -4.08 -3.49 12.35
C GLN A 103 -2.99 -2.93 11.46
N ILE A 104 -2.41 -1.83 11.91
CA ILE A 104 -1.31 -1.13 11.26
C ILE A 104 -0.16 -1.04 12.26
N PHE A 105 1.00 -1.53 11.86
CA PHE A 105 2.24 -1.39 12.61
C PHE A 105 3.12 -0.34 11.95
N VAL A 106 3.68 0.55 12.76
CA VAL A 106 4.58 1.61 12.29
C VAL A 106 5.95 1.37 12.90
N THR A 107 6.93 1.13 12.04
CA THR A 107 8.35 0.97 12.38
C THR A 107 9.19 2.03 11.68
N THR A 108 10.49 2.07 11.99
CA THR A 108 11.37 3.16 11.57
C THR A 108 12.74 2.66 11.11
N ARG A 109 13.30 3.27 10.06
CA ARG A 109 14.63 2.97 9.52
C ARG A 109 15.56 4.17 9.50
N LYS A 110 16.74 4.01 10.08
CA LYS A 110 17.71 5.10 10.17
C LYS A 110 18.45 5.24 8.84
N ASN A 111 18.57 6.47 8.36
CA ASN A 111 19.25 6.82 7.11
C ASN A 111 18.66 6.17 5.84
N ASP A 112 17.45 5.63 5.91
CA ASP A 112 16.72 5.22 4.72
C ASP A 112 15.97 6.42 4.17
N GLN A 113 16.33 6.91 2.98
CA GLN A 113 15.70 8.08 2.37
C GLN A 113 14.41 7.65 1.67
N ASN A 114 13.48 7.02 2.39
CA ASN A 114 12.21 6.59 1.85
C ASN A 114 11.16 6.34 2.95
N ALA A 115 9.94 6.01 2.55
CA ALA A 115 9.01 5.26 3.37
C ALA A 115 8.56 4.03 2.57
N HIS A 116 8.12 2.98 3.26
CA HIS A 116 7.63 1.77 2.60
C HIS A 116 6.40 1.26 3.31
N ALA A 117 5.52 0.61 2.56
CA ALA A 117 4.38 -0.05 3.13
C ALA A 117 3.92 -1.28 2.35
N GLY A 118 3.25 -2.15 3.08
CA GLY A 118 2.64 -3.33 2.50
C GLY A 118 1.67 -3.99 3.45
N THR A 119 0.92 -4.94 2.90
CA THR A 119 0.10 -5.85 3.69
C THR A 119 0.81 -7.20 3.78
N LEU A 120 0.83 -7.77 4.98
CA LEU A 120 1.21 -9.15 5.19
C LEU A 120 0.00 -9.93 5.71
N THR A 121 -0.45 -10.92 4.94
CA THR A 121 -1.39 -11.94 5.41
C THR A 121 -0.64 -13.25 5.60
N PHE A 122 -0.89 -13.92 6.72
CA PHE A 122 -0.21 -15.17 7.03
C PHE A 122 -1.00 -16.04 7.99
N SER A 123 -0.70 -17.34 8.01
CA SER A 123 -1.13 -18.25 9.06
C SER A 123 0.06 -18.69 9.92
N GLN A 124 -0.19 -18.78 11.21
CA GLN A 124 0.71 -19.35 12.21
C GLN A 124 0.15 -20.69 12.68
N GLU A 125 0.95 -21.74 12.63
CA GLU A 125 0.57 -23.06 13.13
C GLU A 125 1.15 -23.30 14.54
N GLU A 126 0.52 -24.20 15.28
CA GLU A 126 0.98 -24.63 16.60
C GLU A 126 2.35 -25.31 16.51
N GLY A 127 3.28 -24.89 17.37
CA GLY A 127 4.63 -25.47 17.47
C GLY A 127 5.59 -25.08 16.34
N LYS A 128 5.15 -24.35 15.30
CA LYS A 128 6.03 -23.81 14.26
C LYS A 128 6.56 -22.43 14.64
N LYS A 129 7.79 -22.12 14.21
CA LYS A 129 8.35 -20.77 14.33
C LYS A 129 8.08 -19.92 13.11
N ASP A 130 8.20 -20.52 11.92
CA ASP A 130 7.97 -19.82 10.66
C ASP A 130 6.48 -19.74 10.34
N ILE A 131 6.07 -18.58 9.83
CA ILE A 131 4.72 -18.36 9.31
C ILE A 131 4.56 -18.94 7.91
N THR A 132 3.32 -19.16 7.49
CA THR A 132 2.98 -19.44 6.08
C THR A 132 2.31 -18.20 5.48
N ILE A 133 2.94 -17.61 4.46
CA ILE A 133 2.40 -16.43 3.77
C ILE A 133 1.13 -16.83 3.00
N ILE A 134 0.12 -15.96 3.04
CA ILE A 134 -1.09 -16.07 2.26
C ILE A 134 -1.08 -14.90 1.27
N PRO A 135 -1.11 -15.14 -0.05
CA PRO A 135 -0.99 -14.09 -1.06
C PRO A 135 -2.25 -13.20 -1.18
N GLU A 136 -3.35 -13.56 -0.53
CA GLU A 136 -4.57 -12.72 -0.49
C GLU A 136 -4.44 -11.57 0.53
N ASN A 137 -4.90 -10.37 0.15
CA ASN A 137 -5.02 -9.24 1.08
C ASN A 137 -6.28 -9.41 1.97
N TYR A 138 -6.08 -9.92 3.18
CA TYR A 138 -7.17 -10.09 4.13
C TYR A 138 -7.54 -8.80 4.88
N ALA A 139 -6.69 -7.75 4.87
CA ALA A 139 -7.04 -6.44 5.41
C ALA A 139 -8.19 -5.82 4.61
N ALA A 140 -8.12 -5.89 3.28
CA ALA A 140 -9.23 -5.52 2.39
C ALA A 140 -10.50 -6.31 2.72
N ARG A 141 -10.39 -7.64 2.86
CA ARG A 141 -11.55 -8.51 3.18
C ARG A 141 -12.14 -8.22 4.55
N LEU A 142 -11.32 -7.94 5.55
CA LEU A 142 -11.75 -7.52 6.88
C LEU A 142 -12.59 -6.24 6.77
N LEU A 143 -12.05 -5.23 6.08
CA LEU A 143 -12.74 -3.94 5.87
C LEU A 143 -14.05 -4.10 5.07
N GLN A 144 -14.09 -4.96 4.06
CA GLN A 144 -15.21 -4.98 3.10
C GLN A 144 -16.28 -6.06 3.36
N THR A 145 -15.88 -7.16 4.02
CA THR A 145 -16.76 -8.31 4.30
C THR A 145 -16.93 -8.59 5.78
N GLY A 146 -16.11 -7.98 6.64
CA GLY A 146 -16.12 -8.26 8.08
C GLY A 146 -15.54 -9.62 8.46
N LYS A 147 -14.88 -10.32 7.52
CA LYS A 147 -14.18 -11.59 7.79
C LYS A 147 -13.13 -11.35 8.89
N PRO A 148 -13.25 -11.99 10.06
CA PRO A 148 -12.31 -11.78 11.14
C PRO A 148 -10.96 -12.42 10.81
N VAL A 149 -9.91 -11.82 11.36
CA VAL A 149 -8.55 -12.36 11.45
C VAL A 149 -8.12 -12.35 12.92
N ASP A 150 -7.06 -13.04 13.28
CA ASP A 150 -6.47 -12.92 14.60
C ASP A 150 -5.73 -11.59 14.76
N MET A 151 -5.72 -11.05 15.99
CA MET A 151 -5.09 -9.78 16.31
C MET A 151 -3.70 -9.99 16.91
N LEU A 152 -2.71 -9.27 16.41
CA LEU A 152 -1.34 -9.29 16.89
C LEU A 152 -1.08 -8.12 17.85
N SER A 153 -0.30 -8.34 18.89
CA SER A 153 0.25 -7.24 19.71
C SER A 153 1.77 -7.30 19.62
N ALA A 154 2.40 -6.16 19.34
CA ALA A 154 3.86 -6.07 19.41
C ALA A 154 4.34 -6.37 20.85
N LYS A 155 5.59 -6.78 20.98
CA LYS A 155 6.24 -7.03 22.28
C LYS A 155 7.64 -6.46 22.25
N THR A 156 8.19 -6.11 23.41
CA THR A 156 9.63 -5.90 23.54
C THR A 156 10.32 -7.24 23.29
N SER A 157 11.22 -7.27 22.31
CA SER A 157 11.92 -8.48 21.86
C SER A 157 12.62 -9.18 23.03
N ASP A 158 12.09 -10.32 23.47
CA ASP A 158 12.76 -11.24 24.39
C ASP A 158 13.38 -12.45 23.66
N GLY A 159 13.24 -12.49 22.32
CA GLY A 159 13.75 -13.54 21.45
C GLY A 159 13.08 -14.91 21.62
N ASN A 160 12.04 -15.01 22.47
CA ASN A 160 11.35 -16.26 22.81
C ASN A 160 9.83 -16.18 22.62
N SER A 161 9.31 -15.08 22.09
CA SER A 161 7.90 -14.89 21.86
C SER A 161 7.44 -15.62 20.59
N TYR A 162 6.55 -16.60 20.76
CA TYR A 162 5.84 -17.24 19.67
C TYR A 162 4.55 -16.47 19.37
N ILE A 163 4.28 -16.26 18.08
CA ILE A 163 2.95 -15.83 17.64
C ILE A 163 1.99 -16.99 17.93
N SER A 164 0.81 -16.67 18.47
CA SER A 164 -0.20 -17.69 18.72
C SER A 164 -0.68 -18.31 17.41
N PRO A 165 -1.12 -19.58 17.39
CA PRO A 165 -1.71 -20.15 16.20
C PRO A 165 -2.94 -19.35 15.76
N GLY A 166 -3.04 -19.06 14.46
CA GLY A 166 -4.07 -18.17 13.95
C GLY A 166 -3.83 -17.74 12.50
N THR A 167 -4.76 -16.96 11.96
CA THR A 167 -4.66 -16.32 10.66
C THR A 167 -4.64 -14.81 10.85
N TYR A 168 -3.55 -14.16 10.46
CA TYR A 168 -3.31 -12.75 10.69
C TYR A 168 -3.33 -11.99 9.37
N SER A 169 -3.73 -10.72 9.42
CA SER A 169 -3.54 -9.77 8.33
C SER A 169 -3.23 -8.41 8.92
N ILE A 170 -2.02 -7.93 8.65
CA ILE A 170 -1.49 -6.68 9.19
C ILE A 170 -0.96 -5.83 8.05
N SER A 171 -1.03 -4.52 8.22
CA SER A 171 -0.26 -3.60 7.39
C SER A 171 0.95 -3.10 8.16
N MET A 172 2.06 -2.96 7.47
CA MET A 172 3.31 -2.42 8.02
C MET A 172 3.64 -1.14 7.26
N ILE A 173 3.96 -0.08 8.00
CA ILE A 173 4.54 1.16 7.50
C ILE A 173 5.93 1.30 8.10
N GLU A 174 6.93 1.46 7.24
CA GLU A 174 8.31 1.67 7.61
C GLU A 174 8.71 3.10 7.23
N ILE A 175 9.06 3.91 8.24
CA ILE A 175 9.35 5.33 8.04
C ILE A 175 10.86 5.56 8.13
N GLY A 176 11.45 5.98 7.02
CA GLY A 176 12.85 6.39 6.93
C GLY A 176 13.10 7.81 7.41
N GLN A 177 14.27 8.36 7.06
CA GLN A 177 14.69 9.73 7.37
C GLN A 177 15.31 10.38 6.14
N HIS A 178 15.15 11.70 6.03
CA HIS A 178 15.87 12.52 5.05
C HIS A 178 15.58 12.20 3.57
N LEU A 179 14.36 11.75 3.24
CA LEU A 179 13.91 11.66 1.83
C LEU A 179 13.99 13.05 1.14
N GLY A 180 13.71 14.13 1.88
CA GLY A 180 13.87 15.52 1.42
C GLY A 180 15.23 16.16 1.74
N ALA A 181 15.46 17.38 1.26
CA ALA A 181 16.66 18.14 1.61
C ALA A 181 16.67 18.48 3.11
N ASN A 182 17.78 18.19 3.81
CA ASN A 182 17.92 18.47 5.24
C ASN A 182 17.99 19.99 5.51
N ARG A 183 16.94 20.58 6.09
CA ARG A 183 16.82 22.03 6.35
C ARG A 183 15.98 22.35 7.58
N ASP A 184 16.10 23.61 8.05
CA ASP A 184 15.41 24.13 9.23
C ASP A 184 13.89 23.96 9.15
N GLY A 185 13.29 23.40 10.20
CA GLY A 185 11.84 23.16 10.30
C GLY A 185 11.39 21.76 9.87
N ALA A 186 12.21 21.01 9.12
CA ALA A 186 11.93 19.61 8.81
C ALA A 186 12.21 18.71 10.04
N ILE A 187 11.34 17.73 10.27
CA ILE A 187 11.45 16.76 11.37
C ILE A 187 12.01 15.47 10.79
N ASP A 188 13.23 15.09 11.15
CA ASP A 188 13.93 13.94 10.56
C ASP A 188 14.03 14.00 9.02
N GLY A 189 14.07 15.22 8.47
CA GLY A 189 14.11 15.47 7.02
C GLY A 189 12.75 15.40 6.30
N TRP A 190 11.66 15.28 7.06
CA TRP A 190 10.29 15.32 6.57
C TRP A 190 9.65 16.70 6.75
N TRP A 191 8.91 17.17 5.74
CA TRP A 191 8.03 18.30 5.90
C TRP A 191 6.67 17.84 6.41
N VAL A 192 6.16 18.49 7.46
CA VAL A 192 4.80 18.30 7.94
C VAL A 192 4.08 19.62 7.77
N ASP A 193 3.13 19.67 6.83
CA ASP A 193 2.27 20.82 6.64
C ASP A 193 1.36 20.99 7.87
N SER A 194 1.33 22.19 8.47
CA SER A 194 0.51 22.45 9.67
C SER A 194 -1.00 22.31 9.41
N ASP A 195 -1.42 22.42 8.15
CA ASP A 195 -2.82 22.33 7.75
C ASP A 195 -3.23 20.93 7.23
N ASN A 196 -2.29 19.97 7.12
CA ASN A 196 -2.41 18.53 6.78
C ASN A 196 -3.27 18.09 5.57
N ASP A 197 -4.10 18.95 4.97
CA ASP A 197 -5.11 18.62 3.95
C ASP A 197 -5.07 19.57 2.74
N THR A 198 -3.93 20.19 2.50
CA THR A 198 -3.70 21.02 1.33
C THR A 198 -3.62 20.12 0.10
N VAL A 199 -4.26 20.51 -1.01
CA VAL A 199 -4.24 19.73 -2.27
C VAL A 199 -2.88 19.81 -2.98
N LEU A 200 -2.12 20.84 -2.66
CA LEU A 200 -0.76 21.09 -3.16
C LEU A 200 0.18 21.24 -1.97
N PRO A 201 1.44 20.75 -2.06
CA PRO A 201 2.41 20.93 -1.01
C PRO A 201 2.65 22.43 -0.79
N GLN A 202 2.66 22.86 0.47
CA GLN A 202 2.98 24.24 0.83
C GLN A 202 4.49 24.52 0.90
N ASN A 203 5.31 23.53 0.55
CA ASN A 203 6.76 23.63 0.64
C ASN A 203 7.41 23.09 -0.63
N GLU A 204 8.49 23.74 -1.05
CA GLU A 204 9.31 23.33 -2.20
C GLU A 204 10.60 22.59 -1.75
N GLN A 205 10.70 22.22 -0.47
CA GLN A 205 12.01 22.11 0.20
C GLN A 205 12.28 20.73 0.82
N ALA A 206 11.26 19.96 1.17
CA ALA A 206 11.36 18.58 1.62
C ALA A 206 10.12 17.78 1.20
N ALA A 207 10.24 16.45 1.18
CA ALA A 207 9.12 15.57 0.88
C ALA A 207 7.98 15.80 1.88
N ASP A 208 6.76 15.94 1.37
CA ASP A 208 5.57 16.09 2.20
C ASP A 208 5.23 14.75 2.87
N PHE A 209 5.37 14.71 4.19
CA PHE A 209 5.23 13.49 4.96
C PHE A 209 3.83 12.89 4.86
N VAL A 210 2.80 13.71 5.02
CA VAL A 210 1.41 13.25 5.01
C VAL A 210 1.07 12.64 3.66
N SER A 211 1.51 13.26 2.57
CA SER A 211 1.33 12.76 1.21
C SER A 211 2.04 11.41 1.01
N VAL A 212 3.31 11.31 1.40
CA VAL A 212 4.05 10.04 1.30
C VAL A 212 3.36 8.95 2.12
N ILE A 213 2.93 9.23 3.35
CA ILE A 213 2.22 8.22 4.14
C ILE A 213 0.84 7.85 3.53
N ARG A 214 0.13 8.79 2.90
CA ARG A 214 -1.10 8.49 2.14
C ARG A 214 -0.83 7.54 0.97
N HIS A 215 0.28 7.76 0.24
CA HIS A 215 0.77 6.89 -0.83
C HIS A 215 1.06 5.49 -0.29
N GLU A 216 1.88 5.40 0.76
CA GLU A 216 2.24 4.14 1.41
C GLU A 216 1.01 3.36 1.88
N PHE A 217 -0.01 4.04 2.40
CA PHE A 217 -1.26 3.36 2.76
C PHE A 217 -2.00 2.75 1.56
N GLY A 218 -1.83 3.27 0.34
CA GLY A 218 -2.29 2.62 -0.89
C GLY A 218 -1.67 1.22 -1.06
N HIS A 219 -0.35 1.10 -0.87
CA HIS A 219 0.34 -0.20 -0.89
C HIS A 219 -0.12 -1.12 0.25
N ALA A 220 -0.24 -0.57 1.46
CA ALA A 220 -0.78 -1.27 2.63
C ALA A 220 -2.28 -1.62 2.51
N LEU A 221 -2.97 -1.17 1.45
CA LEU A 221 -4.33 -1.56 1.11
C LEU A 221 -4.39 -2.46 -0.14
N GLY A 222 -3.26 -2.82 -0.73
CA GLY A 222 -3.17 -3.85 -1.77
C GLY A 222 -2.82 -3.36 -3.16
N ILE A 223 -2.45 -2.08 -3.34
CA ILE A 223 -1.78 -1.61 -4.56
C ILE A 223 -0.35 -2.13 -4.54
N ILE A 224 -0.14 -3.41 -4.79
CA ILE A 224 1.20 -4.00 -4.71
C ILE A 224 1.31 -5.21 -5.63
N VAL A 225 2.35 -5.22 -6.46
CA VAL A 225 2.68 -6.39 -7.25
C VAL A 225 3.23 -7.50 -6.36
N GLN A 226 2.80 -8.73 -6.61
CA GLN A 226 3.37 -9.92 -5.98
C GLN A 226 4.21 -10.68 -6.98
N THR A 227 5.52 -10.73 -6.75
CA THR A 227 6.50 -11.42 -7.58
C THR A 227 7.32 -12.42 -6.78
N GLU A 228 7.92 -13.37 -7.48
CA GLU A 228 8.93 -14.27 -6.93
C GLU A 228 10.17 -14.26 -7.83
N ASN A 229 11.35 -14.32 -7.20
CA ASN A 229 12.63 -14.42 -7.89
C ASN A 229 12.76 -15.80 -8.53
N ILE A 230 13.36 -15.85 -9.73
CA ILE A 230 13.57 -17.11 -10.45
C ILE A 230 15.01 -17.28 -10.94
N ASP A 231 15.42 -18.52 -11.14
CA ASP A 231 16.66 -18.88 -11.83
C ASP A 231 16.53 -18.71 -13.37
N GLU A 232 17.62 -18.95 -14.09
CA GLU A 232 17.65 -18.86 -15.56
C GLU A 232 16.71 -19.85 -16.27
N ASN A 233 16.27 -20.90 -15.56
CA ASN A 233 15.33 -21.91 -16.06
C ASN A 233 13.88 -21.60 -15.66
N GLY A 234 13.62 -20.53 -14.91
CA GLY A 234 12.29 -20.15 -14.45
C GLY A 234 11.83 -20.82 -13.15
N ASN A 235 12.72 -21.49 -12.41
CA ASN A 235 12.41 -22.08 -11.11
C ASN A 235 12.52 -21.04 -9.98
N PRO A 236 11.62 -21.07 -8.98
CA PRO A 236 11.65 -20.11 -7.88
C PRO A 236 12.91 -20.29 -7.01
N ILE A 237 13.40 -19.18 -6.45
CA ILE A 237 14.52 -19.16 -5.51
C ILE A 237 14.15 -18.42 -4.22
N ASP A 238 14.42 -19.02 -3.07
CA ASP A 238 13.91 -18.56 -1.77
C ASP A 238 14.71 -17.39 -1.15
N SER A 239 15.97 -17.19 -1.56
CA SER A 239 16.80 -16.02 -1.18
C SER A 239 18.17 -16.06 -1.85
N GLY A 240 18.80 -14.89 -2.03
CA GLY A 240 20.15 -14.75 -2.59
C GLY A 240 20.26 -13.60 -3.60
N ASP A 241 21.43 -13.44 -4.21
CA ASP A 241 21.57 -12.54 -5.36
C ASP A 241 20.68 -13.05 -6.50
N THR A 242 19.59 -12.31 -6.75
CA THR A 242 18.63 -12.63 -7.80
C THR A 242 19.34 -12.53 -9.14
N PRO A 243 19.30 -13.58 -9.99
CA PRO A 243 19.87 -13.52 -11.32
C PRO A 243 19.27 -12.37 -12.13
N HIS A 244 20.08 -11.79 -13.01
CA HIS A 244 19.65 -10.72 -13.90
C HIS A 244 20.17 -10.92 -15.32
N THR A 245 19.50 -10.31 -16.29
CA THR A 245 19.94 -10.31 -17.69
C THR A 245 21.26 -9.56 -17.84
N LYS A 246 21.88 -9.64 -19.03
CA LYS A 246 23.05 -8.83 -19.40
C LYS A 246 22.76 -7.32 -19.38
N ARG A 247 21.49 -6.92 -19.40
CA ARG A 247 21.04 -5.53 -19.31
C ARG A 247 20.74 -5.11 -17.86
N GLY A 248 20.95 -6.01 -16.89
CA GLY A 248 20.73 -5.76 -15.48
C GLY A 248 19.29 -5.96 -15.01
N GLU A 249 18.39 -6.50 -15.84
CA GLU A 249 16.98 -6.72 -15.44
C GLU A 249 16.86 -8.01 -14.62
N TYR A 250 16.31 -7.96 -13.41
CA TYR A 250 16.11 -9.17 -12.60
C TYR A 250 15.20 -10.20 -13.28
N LEU A 251 15.49 -11.47 -13.04
CA LEU A 251 14.63 -12.58 -13.47
C LEU A 251 13.53 -12.80 -12.44
N LEU A 252 12.29 -12.45 -12.83
CA LEU A 252 11.11 -12.44 -11.97
C LEU A 252 9.93 -13.12 -12.67
N ARG A 253 8.99 -13.62 -11.87
CA ARG A 253 7.65 -13.97 -12.34
C ARG A 253 6.60 -13.49 -11.34
N PHE A 254 5.35 -13.32 -11.79
CA PHE A 254 4.25 -13.11 -10.85
C PHE A 254 4.11 -14.30 -9.93
N HIS A 255 3.88 -14.05 -8.64
CA HIS A 255 3.76 -15.11 -7.64
C HIS A 255 2.63 -16.08 -8.02
N LYS A 256 2.96 -17.37 -8.18
CA LYS A 256 2.06 -18.41 -8.72
C LYS A 256 0.75 -18.62 -7.95
N ASP A 257 0.72 -18.27 -6.66
CA ASP A 257 -0.46 -18.48 -5.82
C ASP A 257 -1.39 -17.24 -5.79
N THR A 258 -1.01 -16.16 -6.49
CA THR A 258 -1.82 -14.93 -6.60
C THR A 258 -2.94 -15.13 -7.61
N THR A 259 -4.07 -15.69 -7.15
CA THR A 259 -5.18 -16.12 -8.02
C THR A 259 -6.49 -15.35 -7.81
N SER A 260 -6.56 -14.50 -6.78
CA SER A 260 -7.73 -13.67 -6.50
C SER A 260 -7.93 -12.63 -7.59
N GLU A 261 -9.13 -12.56 -8.17
CA GLU A 261 -9.51 -11.53 -9.15
C GLU A 261 -9.30 -10.12 -8.59
N ASN A 262 -9.53 -9.91 -7.29
CA ASN A 262 -9.32 -8.64 -6.61
C ASN A 262 -7.85 -8.30 -6.29
N SER A 263 -6.89 -9.10 -6.76
CA SER A 263 -5.46 -8.81 -6.52
C SER A 263 -4.91 -7.90 -7.60
N TRP A 264 -3.97 -7.02 -7.24
CA TRP A 264 -3.35 -6.07 -8.15
C TRP A 264 -2.80 -6.74 -9.43
N ASN A 265 -2.11 -7.88 -9.28
CA ASN A 265 -1.57 -8.65 -10.40
C ASN A 265 -2.62 -8.99 -11.46
N MET A 266 -3.85 -9.32 -11.06
CA MET A 266 -4.89 -9.76 -12.01
C MET A 266 -5.44 -8.63 -12.88
N HIS A 267 -5.11 -7.38 -12.56
CA HIS A 267 -5.45 -6.19 -13.33
C HIS A 267 -4.30 -5.67 -14.19
N LEU A 268 -3.10 -6.24 -14.07
CA LEU A 268 -1.95 -5.83 -14.86
C LEU A 268 -2.02 -6.43 -16.27
N VAL A 269 -1.79 -5.59 -17.27
CA VAL A 269 -1.52 -6.01 -18.65
C VAL A 269 -0.18 -5.45 -19.11
N ASP A 270 0.49 -6.20 -19.98
CA ASP A 270 1.80 -5.83 -20.51
C ASP A 270 1.69 -4.79 -21.65
N GLN A 271 2.81 -4.37 -22.23
CA GLN A 271 2.83 -3.37 -23.29
C GLN A 271 2.15 -3.84 -24.60
N ASN A 272 1.89 -5.14 -24.73
CA ASN A 272 1.19 -5.77 -25.85
C ASN A 272 -0.26 -6.13 -25.49
N LEU A 273 -0.76 -5.66 -24.34
CA LEU A 273 -2.09 -5.94 -23.79
C LEU A 273 -2.32 -7.43 -23.44
N ASN A 274 -1.26 -8.20 -23.20
CA ASN A 274 -1.39 -9.52 -22.61
C ASN A 274 -1.62 -9.38 -21.10
N PRO A 275 -2.67 -10.00 -20.54
CA PRO A 275 -2.90 -9.97 -19.11
C PRO A 275 -1.85 -10.78 -18.37
N ALA A 276 -1.44 -10.26 -17.22
CA ALA A 276 -0.66 -10.98 -16.23
C ALA A 276 -1.38 -12.25 -15.78
N LYS A 277 -0.61 -13.28 -15.46
CA LYS A 277 -1.11 -14.56 -14.96
C LYS A 277 -0.22 -15.05 -13.82
N PRO A 278 -0.77 -15.83 -12.87
CA PRO A 278 0.04 -16.46 -11.83
C PRO A 278 1.17 -17.29 -12.45
N GLY A 279 2.41 -17.07 -12.00
CA GLY A 279 3.60 -17.78 -12.48
C GLY A 279 4.16 -17.30 -13.83
N MET A 280 3.55 -16.28 -14.45
CA MET A 280 4.00 -15.75 -15.74
C MET A 280 5.29 -14.93 -15.57
N GLN A 281 6.31 -15.26 -16.35
CA GLN A 281 7.60 -14.58 -16.30
C GLN A 281 7.49 -13.15 -16.84
N ILE A 282 8.19 -12.23 -16.19
CA ILE A 282 8.24 -10.81 -16.54
C ILE A 282 9.56 -10.55 -17.27
N ILE A 283 9.50 -10.14 -18.53
CA ILE A 283 10.68 -10.00 -19.38
C ILE A 283 10.57 -8.77 -20.30
N THR A 284 11.70 -8.37 -20.89
CA THR A 284 11.71 -7.40 -22.01
C THR A 284 11.57 -8.10 -23.36
N THR A 285 11.27 -7.35 -24.41
CA THR A 285 11.26 -7.85 -25.78
C THR A 285 12.62 -8.45 -26.15
N ALA A 286 13.72 -7.80 -25.75
CA ALA A 286 15.08 -8.31 -25.99
C ALA A 286 15.29 -9.71 -25.41
N ARG A 287 14.86 -9.93 -24.16
CA ARG A 287 14.95 -11.25 -23.52
C ARG A 287 14.03 -12.28 -24.18
N PHE A 288 12.84 -11.87 -24.61
CA PHE A 288 11.96 -12.76 -25.38
C PHE A 288 12.64 -13.27 -26.66
N GLU A 289 13.28 -12.39 -27.43
CA GLU A 289 13.97 -12.79 -28.67
C GLU A 289 15.16 -13.74 -28.39
N GLU A 290 15.90 -13.54 -27.29
CA GLU A 290 16.94 -14.48 -26.85
C GLU A 290 16.37 -15.88 -26.55
N LEU A 291 15.27 -15.96 -25.81
CA LEU A 291 14.61 -17.22 -25.49
C LEU A 291 14.04 -17.89 -26.74
N LYS A 292 13.40 -17.10 -27.61
CA LYS A 292 12.79 -17.55 -28.87
C LYS A 292 13.81 -18.12 -29.85
N ALA A 293 15.04 -17.60 -29.85
CA ALA A 293 16.14 -18.13 -30.66
C ALA A 293 16.52 -19.57 -30.25
N ASN A 294 16.39 -19.89 -28.95
CA ASN A 294 16.67 -21.23 -28.42
C ASN A 294 15.46 -22.16 -28.51
N ASP A 295 14.24 -21.62 -28.34
CA ASP A 295 12.99 -22.35 -28.50
C ASP A 295 12.00 -21.58 -29.41
N PRO A 296 11.96 -21.93 -30.72
CA PRO A 296 11.05 -21.31 -31.67
C PRO A 296 9.56 -21.56 -31.40
N THR A 297 9.17 -22.36 -30.41
CA THR A 297 7.76 -22.62 -30.09
C THR A 297 7.15 -21.56 -29.17
N LEU A 298 7.98 -20.81 -28.43
CA LEU A 298 7.57 -19.79 -27.46
C LEU A 298 6.72 -18.67 -28.09
N LYS A 299 5.64 -18.26 -27.43
CA LYS A 299 4.78 -17.16 -27.90
C LYS A 299 4.91 -15.97 -26.96
N LYS A 300 4.75 -14.76 -27.49
CA LYS A 300 4.74 -13.54 -26.67
C LYS A 300 3.69 -13.61 -25.55
N SER A 301 2.53 -14.21 -25.84
CA SER A 301 1.43 -14.43 -24.88
C SER A 301 1.76 -15.34 -23.69
N ASP A 302 2.90 -16.03 -23.73
CA ASP A 302 3.39 -16.89 -22.64
C ASP A 302 4.17 -16.08 -21.58
N PHE A 303 4.48 -14.81 -21.89
CA PHE A 303 5.29 -13.92 -21.05
C PHE A 303 4.60 -12.58 -20.86
N PHE A 304 4.88 -11.93 -19.72
CA PHE A 304 4.51 -10.54 -19.49
C PHE A 304 5.65 -9.66 -20.00
N ILE A 305 5.46 -9.06 -21.17
CA ILE A 305 6.54 -8.36 -21.89
C ILE A 305 6.40 -6.86 -21.71
N VAL A 306 7.36 -6.25 -21.01
CA VAL A 306 7.46 -4.79 -20.89
C VAL A 306 8.91 -4.37 -21.02
N ASP A 307 9.22 -3.50 -21.98
CA ASP A 307 10.57 -3.01 -22.22
C ASP A 307 11.02 -2.04 -21.12
N ASN A 308 12.33 -1.92 -20.93
CA ASN A 308 12.87 -1.11 -19.84
C ASN A 308 13.05 0.36 -20.26
N GLN A 309 12.07 1.21 -19.93
CA GLN A 309 12.10 2.66 -20.19
C GLN A 309 13.18 3.43 -19.41
N THR A 310 13.81 2.82 -18.41
CA THR A 310 14.98 3.43 -17.74
C THR A 310 16.23 3.31 -18.60
N ILE A 311 16.33 2.24 -19.40
CA ILE A 311 17.43 1.98 -20.33
C ILE A 311 17.16 2.60 -21.70
N ASP A 312 15.96 2.39 -22.25
CA ASP A 312 15.59 2.88 -23.57
C ASP A 312 14.62 4.07 -23.46
N LYS A 313 15.14 5.27 -23.73
CA LYS A 313 14.37 6.53 -23.72
C LYS A 313 13.64 6.80 -25.04
N GLY A 314 13.82 5.95 -26.06
CA GLY A 314 13.18 6.07 -27.37
C GLY A 314 11.83 5.36 -27.47
N LEU A 315 11.38 4.69 -26.42
CA LEU A 315 10.10 3.98 -26.38
C LEU A 315 8.93 4.97 -26.52
N THR A 316 7.88 4.55 -27.26
CA THR A 316 6.71 5.40 -27.53
C THR A 316 5.41 4.63 -27.34
N GLY A 317 4.31 5.38 -27.11
CA GLY A 317 3.00 4.78 -26.89
C GLY A 317 3.01 3.83 -25.69
N ALA A 318 2.51 2.61 -25.87
CA ALA A 318 2.44 1.62 -24.81
C ALA A 318 3.80 1.01 -24.41
N GLN A 319 4.81 1.15 -25.27
CA GLN A 319 6.12 0.53 -25.03
C GLN A 319 6.73 1.06 -23.74
N GLY A 320 7.28 0.14 -22.95
CA GLY A 320 7.94 0.48 -21.68
C GLY A 320 7.02 0.66 -20.48
N ASN A 321 5.70 0.53 -20.67
CA ASN A 321 4.71 0.63 -19.62
C ASN A 321 3.94 -0.68 -19.46
N ALA A 322 3.66 -1.04 -18.21
CA ALA A 322 2.55 -1.91 -17.89
C ALA A 322 1.28 -1.06 -17.74
N TYR A 323 0.11 -1.69 -17.67
CA TYR A 323 -1.14 -0.97 -17.42
C TYR A 323 -2.00 -1.70 -16.39
N PHE A 324 -2.65 -0.94 -15.52
CA PHE A 324 -3.75 -1.43 -14.70
C PHE A 324 -5.07 -1.24 -15.47
N ILE A 325 -5.81 -2.32 -15.66
CA ILE A 325 -7.14 -2.32 -16.29
C ILE A 325 -8.14 -3.01 -15.37
N GLY A 326 -9.23 -2.31 -15.09
CA GLY A 326 -10.39 -2.84 -14.40
C GLY A 326 -11.66 -2.14 -14.84
N ASP A 327 -12.81 -2.68 -14.46
CA ASP A 327 -14.12 -2.20 -14.89
C ASP A 327 -14.40 -0.79 -14.34
N ASN A 328 -14.05 -0.54 -13.07
CA ASN A 328 -14.24 0.77 -12.43
C ASN A 328 -13.27 1.80 -13.00
N VAL A 329 -12.01 1.43 -13.24
CA VAL A 329 -11.05 2.29 -13.93
C VAL A 329 -11.53 2.66 -15.33
N THR A 330 -12.02 1.67 -16.10
CA THR A 330 -12.56 1.91 -17.44
C THR A 330 -13.77 2.83 -17.40
N GLU A 331 -14.68 2.65 -16.43
CA GLU A 331 -15.81 3.56 -16.20
C GLU A 331 -15.32 4.99 -15.89
N ALA A 332 -14.36 5.13 -14.98
CA ALA A 332 -13.84 6.43 -14.54
C ALA A 332 -13.10 7.17 -15.65
N LEU A 333 -12.38 6.46 -16.52
CA LEU A 333 -11.72 7.05 -17.70
C LEU A 333 -12.74 7.55 -18.73
N GLY A 334 -13.96 6.99 -18.79
CA GLY A 334 -15.02 7.48 -19.66
C GLY A 334 -14.66 7.45 -21.16
N GLY A 335 -13.85 6.47 -21.57
CA GLY A 335 -13.35 6.34 -22.95
C GLY A 335 -12.02 7.04 -23.23
N ALA A 336 -11.45 7.74 -22.25
CA ALA A 336 -10.09 8.26 -22.35
C ALA A 336 -9.06 7.13 -22.40
N THR A 337 -7.95 7.38 -23.09
CA THR A 337 -6.82 6.47 -23.15
C THR A 337 -5.55 7.17 -22.69
N MET A 338 -4.69 6.47 -21.97
CA MET A 338 -3.33 6.89 -21.65
C MET A 338 -2.37 6.11 -22.54
N ASN A 339 -1.56 6.81 -23.33
CA ASN A 339 -0.62 6.18 -24.28
C ASN A 339 -1.29 5.19 -25.27
N GLY A 340 -2.55 5.45 -25.64
CA GLY A 340 -3.33 4.60 -26.53
C GLY A 340 -4.00 3.41 -25.86
N VAL A 341 -3.91 3.27 -24.53
CA VAL A 341 -4.52 2.18 -23.75
C VAL A 341 -5.63 2.75 -22.86
N SER A 342 -6.80 2.09 -22.83
CA SER A 342 -7.88 2.39 -21.88
C SER A 342 -7.58 1.75 -20.52
N GLY A 343 -6.56 2.29 -19.85
CA GLY A 343 -6.05 1.81 -18.58
C GLY A 343 -5.10 2.83 -17.98
N LEU A 344 -4.70 2.61 -16.73
CA LEU A 344 -3.73 3.47 -16.05
C LEU A 344 -2.32 2.94 -16.30
N PRO A 345 -1.38 3.75 -16.77
CA PRO A 345 0.01 3.32 -16.93
C PRO A 345 0.60 2.98 -15.57
N VAL A 346 1.39 1.91 -15.53
CA VAL A 346 2.08 1.41 -14.34
C VAL A 346 3.57 1.37 -14.64
N LYS A 347 4.37 1.91 -13.72
CA LYS A 347 5.83 1.88 -13.82
C LYS A 347 6.30 0.44 -13.85
N ALA A 348 7.04 0.07 -14.89
CA ALA A 348 7.47 -1.31 -15.08
C ALA A 348 8.83 -1.58 -14.45
N TRP A 349 9.84 -0.74 -14.72
CA TRP A 349 11.22 -0.99 -14.31
C TRP A 349 11.79 0.19 -13.52
N GLU A 350 12.52 -0.11 -12.45
CA GLU A 350 13.23 0.86 -11.63
C GLU A 350 14.63 0.37 -11.27
N ALA A 351 15.60 1.29 -11.19
CA ALA A 351 16.94 0.97 -10.73
C ALA A 351 16.93 0.74 -9.22
N VAL A 352 17.34 -0.45 -8.79
CA VAL A 352 17.24 -0.88 -7.38
C VAL A 352 18.59 -0.99 -6.69
N LYS A 353 19.66 -1.31 -7.42
CA LYS A 353 21.02 -1.39 -6.87
C LYS A 353 22.09 -1.30 -7.96
N TYR A 354 23.34 -1.29 -7.53
CA TYR A 354 24.51 -1.53 -8.38
C TYR A 354 25.02 -2.97 -8.19
N ASP A 355 25.48 -3.60 -9.26
CA ASP A 355 26.24 -4.86 -9.18
C ASP A 355 27.69 -4.60 -8.72
N GLU A 356 28.47 -5.68 -8.57
CA GLU A 356 29.89 -5.63 -8.20
C GLU A 356 30.76 -4.81 -9.18
N ASN A 357 30.31 -4.68 -10.43
CA ASN A 357 30.96 -3.93 -11.50
C ASN A 357 30.41 -2.50 -11.65
N LYS A 358 29.54 -2.06 -10.73
CA LYS A 358 28.86 -0.76 -10.74
C LYS A 358 27.92 -0.55 -11.93
N ASN A 359 27.41 -1.62 -12.52
CA ASN A 359 26.28 -1.52 -13.45
C ASN A 359 24.98 -1.42 -12.65
N LEU A 360 24.02 -0.67 -13.19
CA LEU A 360 22.69 -0.59 -12.62
C LEU A 360 21.95 -1.91 -12.82
N ILE A 361 21.30 -2.34 -11.74
CA ILE A 361 20.38 -3.47 -11.70
C ILE A 361 18.97 -2.94 -11.55
N TYR A 362 18.04 -3.54 -12.29
CA TYR A 362 16.66 -3.10 -12.42
C TYR A 362 15.70 -4.16 -11.88
N GLY A 363 14.83 -3.76 -10.98
CA GLY A 363 13.69 -4.55 -10.52
C GLY A 363 12.43 -4.21 -11.31
N PHE A 364 11.47 -5.13 -11.31
CA PHE A 364 10.12 -4.83 -11.75
C PHE A 364 9.37 -4.11 -10.63
N ASP A 365 8.92 -2.89 -10.89
CA ASP A 365 8.18 -2.05 -9.95
C ASP A 365 6.73 -2.53 -9.85
N GLY A 366 5.99 -2.43 -10.96
CA GLY A 366 4.67 -2.98 -11.15
C GLY A 366 3.59 -2.45 -10.21
N SER A 367 3.88 -1.48 -9.34
CA SER A 367 3.04 -1.09 -8.21
C SER A 367 2.72 0.40 -8.19
N HIS A 368 3.48 1.22 -8.91
CA HIS A 368 3.24 2.65 -9.01
C HIS A 368 2.50 3.01 -10.29
N LEU A 369 1.41 3.77 -10.15
CA LEU A 369 0.64 4.28 -11.28
C LEU A 369 1.27 5.56 -11.79
N GLU A 370 1.56 5.66 -13.09
CA GLU A 370 2.16 6.84 -13.71
C GLU A 370 1.09 7.91 -14.05
N THR A 371 0.25 8.25 -13.06
CA THR A 371 -0.74 9.34 -13.18
C THR A 371 -0.16 10.66 -12.67
N SER A 372 -0.98 11.72 -12.58
CA SER A 372 -0.58 12.95 -11.88
C SER A 372 -0.90 12.91 -10.38
N GLY A 373 -1.55 11.85 -9.90
CA GLY A 373 -2.02 11.69 -8.53
C GLY A 373 -1.00 11.10 -7.57
N MET A 374 -1.51 10.55 -6.48
CA MET A 374 -0.68 10.13 -5.35
C MET A 374 0.14 8.89 -5.64
N MET A 375 -0.30 7.96 -6.49
CA MET A 375 0.38 6.68 -6.68
C MET A 375 1.55 6.73 -7.69
N SER A 376 1.97 7.93 -8.09
CA SER A 376 2.99 8.12 -9.12
C SER A 376 4.39 8.33 -8.56
N HIS A 377 5.36 7.73 -9.25
CA HIS A 377 6.80 7.97 -9.09
C HIS A 377 7.36 8.97 -10.11
N HIS A 378 6.49 9.77 -10.75
CA HIS A 378 6.96 10.89 -11.56
C HIS A 378 7.60 11.96 -10.68
N ASP A 379 8.81 12.37 -11.04
CA ASP A 379 9.47 13.50 -10.40
C ASP A 379 8.63 14.78 -10.54
N TYR A 380 8.67 15.63 -9.50
CA TYR A 380 8.03 16.95 -9.47
C TYR A 380 6.49 16.95 -9.57
N ARG A 381 5.82 15.91 -9.04
CA ARG A 381 4.38 15.94 -8.79
C ARG A 381 4.06 16.72 -7.52
N ASN A 382 2.95 17.45 -7.56
CA ASN A 382 2.52 18.36 -6.50
C ASN A 382 1.09 18.07 -6.03
N TYR A 383 0.46 16.97 -6.42
CA TYR A 383 -0.83 16.59 -5.86
C TYR A 383 -0.61 15.69 -4.63
N THR A 384 -1.21 16.10 -3.52
CA THR A 384 -1.16 15.40 -2.22
C THR A 384 -2.42 14.55 -1.97
N THR A 385 -3.20 14.33 -3.04
CA THR A 385 -4.53 13.70 -3.04
C THR A 385 -4.66 12.72 -4.21
N PHE A 386 -5.43 11.65 -4.00
CA PHE A 386 -5.70 10.65 -5.03
C PHE A 386 -6.57 11.24 -6.15
N MET A 387 -6.45 10.73 -7.37
CA MET A 387 -7.40 11.01 -8.45
C MET A 387 -8.60 10.05 -8.40
N GLU A 388 -9.74 10.43 -9.00
CA GLU A 388 -10.91 9.54 -9.09
C GLU A 388 -10.54 8.18 -9.70
N VAL A 389 -9.73 8.15 -10.75
CA VAL A 389 -9.27 6.91 -11.39
C VAL A 389 -8.37 6.05 -10.49
N GLU A 390 -7.60 6.64 -9.58
CA GLU A 390 -6.79 5.87 -8.63
C GLU A 390 -7.70 5.25 -7.55
N LEU A 391 -8.74 5.97 -7.10
CA LEU A 391 -9.77 5.36 -6.24
C LEU A 391 -10.64 4.33 -6.98
N ALA A 392 -10.80 4.47 -8.30
CA ALA A 392 -11.47 3.46 -9.11
C ALA A 392 -10.66 2.15 -9.15
N ALA A 393 -9.33 2.22 -9.19
CA ALA A 393 -8.48 1.03 -9.06
C ALA A 393 -8.71 0.32 -7.71
N MET A 394 -8.91 1.07 -6.62
CA MET A 394 -9.28 0.47 -5.33
C MET A 394 -10.63 -0.29 -5.41
N GLN A 395 -11.60 0.20 -6.18
CA GLN A 395 -12.87 -0.53 -6.37
C GLN A 395 -12.69 -1.81 -7.17
N ASP A 396 -11.78 -1.82 -8.15
CA ASP A 396 -11.40 -3.03 -8.88
C ASP A 396 -10.68 -4.04 -7.97
N LEU A 397 -9.95 -3.58 -6.95
CA LEU A 397 -9.43 -4.44 -5.85
C LEU A 397 -10.51 -4.89 -4.84
N GLY A 398 -11.79 -4.57 -5.08
CA GLY A 398 -12.92 -5.01 -4.28
C GLY A 398 -13.27 -4.13 -3.09
N TYR A 399 -12.76 -2.90 -3.01
CA TYR A 399 -13.21 -1.92 -2.02
C TYR A 399 -14.55 -1.31 -2.41
N ASP A 400 -15.54 -1.37 -1.53
CA ASP A 400 -16.79 -0.61 -1.68
C ASP A 400 -16.57 0.81 -1.17
N LEU A 401 -16.51 1.78 -2.08
CA LEU A 401 -16.36 3.20 -1.79
C LEU A 401 -17.17 4.04 -2.77
N ASP A 402 -17.55 5.25 -2.35
CA ASP A 402 -18.25 6.22 -3.21
C ASP A 402 -17.25 7.27 -3.72
N ARG A 403 -16.41 6.90 -4.70
CA ARG A 403 -15.43 7.83 -5.33
C ARG A 403 -16.11 9.10 -5.85
N LYS A 404 -17.35 8.94 -6.30
CA LYS A 404 -18.21 9.98 -6.85
C LYS A 404 -18.56 11.02 -5.78
N ALA A 405 -18.68 10.66 -4.49
CA ALA A 405 -18.88 11.63 -3.41
C ALA A 405 -17.75 12.67 -3.28
N TYR A 406 -16.52 12.30 -3.64
CA TYR A 406 -15.32 13.15 -3.55
C TYR A 406 -15.08 13.96 -4.82
N PHE A 407 -15.19 13.32 -5.99
CA PHE A 407 -14.81 13.94 -7.27
C PHE A 407 -16.00 14.43 -8.10
N GLY A 408 -17.23 14.05 -7.74
CA GLY A 408 -18.38 14.25 -8.59
C GLY A 408 -18.23 13.43 -9.88
N ARG A 409 -17.74 14.06 -10.94
CA ARG A 409 -17.42 13.44 -12.23
C ARG A 409 -16.11 14.01 -12.74
N SER A 410 -15.08 13.18 -12.81
CA SER A 410 -13.81 13.53 -13.45
C SER A 410 -13.93 13.39 -14.96
N ILE A 411 -13.13 14.19 -15.67
CA ILE A 411 -13.01 14.16 -17.13
C ILE A 411 -11.55 13.91 -17.43
N TYR A 412 -11.29 12.83 -18.15
CA TYR A 412 -9.97 12.49 -18.67
C TYR A 412 -10.03 12.65 -20.19
N GLY A 413 -9.06 13.35 -20.80
CA GLY A 413 -8.97 13.54 -22.24
C GLY A 413 -8.94 15.00 -22.69
N ASP A 414 -8.46 15.20 -23.92
CA ASP A 414 -8.15 16.52 -24.47
C ASP A 414 -9.13 16.92 -25.58
N GLY A 415 -9.41 18.23 -25.69
CA GLY A 415 -10.21 18.79 -26.78
C GLY A 415 -11.68 18.37 -26.79
N LEU A 416 -12.19 17.82 -25.69
CA LEU A 416 -13.56 17.33 -25.58
C LEU A 416 -14.56 18.50 -25.50
N THR A 417 -15.69 18.36 -26.20
CA THR A 417 -16.87 19.20 -25.98
C THR A 417 -17.85 18.41 -25.11
N LEU A 418 -18.15 18.93 -23.92
CA LEU A 418 -18.95 18.22 -22.92
C LEU A 418 -20.21 19.02 -22.57
N THR A 419 -21.35 18.33 -22.58
CA THR A 419 -22.59 18.85 -21.96
C THR A 419 -22.71 18.25 -20.56
N ASN A 420 -22.55 19.08 -19.53
CA ASN A 420 -22.65 18.62 -18.14
C ASN A 420 -24.12 18.48 -17.72
N ASN A 421 -24.65 17.26 -17.81
CA ASN A 421 -26.00 16.92 -17.34
C ASN A 421 -26.03 16.34 -15.91
N GLU A 422 -24.86 16.20 -15.26
CA GLU A 422 -24.69 15.51 -13.98
C GLU A 422 -23.94 16.39 -12.96
N GLY A 423 -24.45 17.60 -12.73
CA GLY A 423 -23.89 18.49 -11.71
C GLY A 423 -23.92 17.85 -10.31
N TYR A 424 -22.96 18.21 -9.45
CA TYR A 424 -22.81 17.67 -8.09
C TYR A 424 -24.14 17.59 -7.31
N SER A 425 -24.95 18.64 -7.38
CA SER A 425 -26.26 18.71 -6.68
C SER A 425 -27.34 17.80 -7.26
N ALA A 426 -27.20 17.29 -8.49
CA ALA A 426 -28.19 16.39 -9.10
C ALA A 426 -28.35 15.06 -8.33
N ARG A 427 -27.38 14.73 -7.46
CA ARG A 427 -27.38 13.53 -6.60
C ARG A 427 -28.25 13.65 -5.35
N THR A 428 -28.64 14.85 -4.95
CA THR A 428 -29.49 15.07 -3.76
C THR A 428 -30.96 14.69 -3.97
N ARG A 429 -31.39 14.33 -5.19
CA ARG A 429 -32.79 13.92 -5.45
C ARG A 429 -33.14 12.49 -4.99
N THR A 430 -32.16 11.65 -4.68
CA THR A 430 -32.38 10.26 -4.23
C THR A 430 -31.70 9.91 -2.91
N ALA A 431 -30.79 10.75 -2.41
CA ALA A 431 -30.22 10.60 -1.07
C ALA A 431 -31.19 11.16 -0.03
N ARG A 432 -32.05 10.30 0.54
CA ARG A 432 -32.75 10.63 1.79
C ARG A 432 -31.69 10.93 2.85
N HIS A 433 -31.84 12.12 3.43
CA HIS A 433 -31.18 12.68 4.61
C HIS A 433 -30.21 11.74 5.36
N ILE A 434 -28.95 12.18 5.38
CA ILE A 434 -27.91 11.83 6.36
C ILE A 434 -28.43 12.08 7.77
#